data_AF-A0A2N6FJ41-F1
#
_entry.id   AF-A0A2N6FJ41-F1
#
_cell.length_a   1.000
_cell.length_b   1.000
_cell.length_c   1.000
_cell.angle_alpha   90.00
_cell.angle_beta   90.00
_cell.angle_gamma   90.00
#
_symmetry.space_group_name_H-M   'P 1'
#
loop_
_entity.id
_entity.type
_entity.pdbx_description
1 polymer ?
#
loop_
_entity_poly.entity_id
_entity_poly.type
_entity_poly.pdbx_seq_one_letter_code
_entity_poly.pdbx_strand_id
1 'polypeptide(L)' 'MHIIHHGGHETVTGSCHEFRLPDGSGILIDCGLTQGRDASSPEIDFQVEHIKALILTHVYIDHCGRIQCYLWNRPIE' A
#
# COMPACT_ATOMS: atom_id res chain seq x y z
N MET A 1 -17.51 1.07 -6.35
CA MET A 1 -16.39 1.96 -5.97
C MET A 1 -16.33 1.99 -4.46
N HIS A 2 -15.19 1.62 -3.88
CA HIS A 2 -15.00 1.61 -2.43
C HIS A 2 -13.51 1.77 -2.09
N ILE A 3 -13.22 2.12 -0.84
CA ILE A 3 -11.86 2.24 -0.31
C ILE A 3 -11.59 1.01 0.57
N ILE A 4 -10.41 0.41 0.39
CA ILE A 4 -9.90 -0.66 1.25
C ILE A 4 -8.68 -0.11 1.99
N HIS A 5 -8.63 -0.29 3.31
CA HIS A 5 -7.49 0.16 4.10
C HIS A 5 -6.57 -1.02 4.42
N HIS A 6 -5.34 -0.97 3.91
CA HIS A 6 -4.27 -1.95 4.14
C HIS A 6 -3.28 -1.51 5.24
N GLY A 7 -3.39 -0.25 5.69
CA GLY A 7 -2.62 0.30 6.82
C GLY A 7 -2.96 1.77 7.07
N GLY A 8 -2.56 2.32 8.22
CA GLY A 8 -2.82 3.72 8.60
C GLY A 8 -4.28 4.05 8.92
N HIS A 9 -5.15 3.04 9.12
CA HIS A 9 -6.56 3.24 9.49
C HIS A 9 -6.77 3.30 11.01
N GLU A 10 -6.12 2.40 11.74
CA GLU A 10 -6.14 2.34 13.22
C GLU A 10 -4.80 2.74 13.84
N THR A 11 -3.82 3.11 13.00
CA THR A 11 -2.46 3.48 13.37
C THR A 11 -2.07 4.81 12.70
N VAL A 12 -1.05 5.48 13.23
CA VAL A 12 -0.50 6.70 12.60
C VAL A 12 0.44 6.36 11.45
N THR A 13 1.20 5.26 11.58
CA THR A 13 2.21 4.85 10.60
C THR A 13 1.68 3.75 9.68
N GLY A 14 2.33 3.57 8.52
CA GLY A 14 2.03 2.49 7.59
C GLY A 14 0.86 2.81 6.67
N SER A 15 0.73 4.06 6.21
CA SER A 15 -0.34 4.46 5.30
C SER A 15 -0.29 3.61 4.02
N CYS A 16 -1.40 2.95 3.72
CA CYS A 16 -1.54 2.07 2.57
C CYS A 16 -3.03 1.88 2.31
N HIS A 17 -3.53 2.49 1.24
CA HIS A 17 -4.96 2.49 0.93
C HIS A 17 -5.20 2.14 -0.53
N GLU A 18 -6.31 1.48 -0.81
CA GLU A 18 -6.66 1.09 -2.15
C GLU A 18 -8.01 1.67 -2.54
N PHE A 19 -8.03 2.35 -3.68
CA PHE A 19 -9.24 2.78 -4.33
C PHE A 19 -9.68 1.77 -5.39
N ARG A 20 -10.77 1.02 -5.11
CA ARG A 20 -11.28 -0.03 -5.99
C ARG A 20 -12.32 0.51 -6.97
N LEU A 21 -12.04 0.36 -8.25
CA LEU A 21 -12.90 0.76 -9.37
C LEU A 21 -13.98 -0.30 -9.66
N PRO A 22 -15.10 0.06 -10.33
CA PRO A 22 -16.17 -0.87 -10.64
C PRO A 22 -15.77 -2.07 -11.52
N ASP A 23 -14.73 -1.92 -12.34
CA ASP A 23 -14.20 -2.97 -13.22
C ASP A 23 -13.23 -3.92 -12.51
N GLY A 24 -13.04 -3.76 -11.19
CA GLY A 24 -12.16 -4.58 -10.36
C GLY A 24 -10.73 -4.10 -10.29
N SER A 25 -10.33 -3.14 -11.13
CA SER A 25 -9.00 -2.53 -11.07
C SER A 25 -8.83 -1.66 -9.81
N GLY A 26 -7.59 -1.49 -9.37
CA GLY A 26 -7.27 -0.73 -8.17
C GLY A 26 -6.20 0.32 -8.40
N ILE A 27 -6.28 1.40 -7.63
CA ILE A 27 -5.21 2.39 -7.47
C ILE A 27 -4.74 2.30 -6.03
N LEU A 28 -3.45 2.03 -5.83
CA LEU A 28 -2.83 2.06 -4.51
C LEU A 28 -2.41 3.49 -4.20
N ILE A 29 -2.74 3.95 -2.99
CA ILE A 29 -2.42 5.27 -2.45
C ILE A 29 -1.54 5.02 -1.24
N ASP A 30 -0.28 5.44 -1.36
CA ASP A 30 0.80 5.15 -0.43
C ASP A 30 1.08 3.65 -0.23
N CYS A 31 2.30 3.36 0.21
CA CYS A 31 2.80 2.03 0.52
C CYS A 31 3.83 2.15 1.64
N GLY A 32 3.33 2.49 2.82
CA GLY A 32 4.12 2.95 3.95
C GLY A 32 4.51 1.88 4.97
N LEU A 33 5.63 2.08 5.64
CA LEU A 33 6.12 1.19 6.70
C LEU A 33 5.49 1.53 8.05
N THR A 34 5.08 0.52 8.82
CA THR A 34 4.67 0.69 10.21
C THR A 34 5.89 0.89 11.12
N GLN A 35 5.81 1.73 12.15
CA GLN A 35 6.95 2.06 13.01
C GLN A 35 6.63 1.95 14.50
N GLY A 36 7.68 1.94 15.32
CA GLY A 36 7.57 1.94 16.77
C GLY A 36 6.99 0.64 17.31
N ARG A 37 6.05 0.75 18.25
CA ARG A 37 5.39 -0.41 18.88
C ARG A 37 4.48 -1.19 17.91
N ASP A 38 4.03 -0.53 16.86
CA ASP A 38 3.10 -1.07 15.86
C ASP A 38 3.86 -1.58 14.62
N ALA A 39 5.20 -1.63 14.68
CA ALA A 39 6.04 -2.11 13.59
C ALA A 39 5.73 -3.58 13.27
N SER A 40 5.56 -3.85 11.98
CA SER A 40 5.21 -5.16 11.43
C SER A 40 6.09 -5.49 10.22
N SER A 41 5.91 -6.68 9.66
CA SER A 41 6.62 -7.09 8.44
C SER A 41 6.37 -6.07 7.31
N PRO A 42 7.40 -5.66 6.55
CA PRO A 42 7.23 -4.78 5.39
C PRO A 42 6.58 -5.48 4.20
N GLU A 43 6.45 -6.81 4.24
CA GLU A 43 5.88 -7.63 3.16
C GLU A 43 4.46 -7.19 2.80
N ILE A 44 4.09 -7.34 1.53
CA ILE A 44 2.73 -7.11 1.06
C ILE A 44 1.93 -8.40 1.23
N ASP A 45 0.86 -8.33 2.00
CA ASP A 45 0.00 -9.42 2.43
C ASP A 45 -1.39 -9.40 1.75
N PHE A 46 -1.56 -8.56 0.73
CA PHE A 46 -2.76 -8.45 -0.10
C PHE A 46 -2.43 -8.61 -1.58
N GLN A 47 -3.44 -8.92 -2.40
CA GLN A 47 -3.29 -9.10 -3.84
C GLN A 47 -2.95 -7.77 -4.54
N VAL A 48 -2.02 -7.80 -5.49
CA VAL A 48 -1.49 -6.60 -6.17
C VAL A 48 -1.62 -6.64 -7.70
N GLU A 49 -2.13 -7.75 -8.23
CA GLU A 49 -2.23 -8.01 -9.67
C GLU A 49 -3.23 -7.04 -10.34
N HIS A 50 -4.32 -6.70 -9.64
CA HIS A 50 -5.33 -5.76 -10.12
C HIS A 50 -4.93 -4.29 -9.97
N ILE A 51 -3.85 -3.98 -9.24
CA ILE A 51 -3.37 -2.62 -9.05
C ILE A 51 -2.76 -2.09 -10.35
N LYS A 52 -3.28 -0.97 -10.84
CA LYS A 52 -2.87 -0.34 -12.11
C LYS A 52 -1.98 0.87 -11.92
N ALA A 53 -2.03 1.50 -10.76
CA ALA A 53 -1.20 2.65 -10.43
C ALA A 53 -0.91 2.70 -8.93
N LEU A 54 0.23 3.31 -8.59
CA LEU A 54 0.60 3.73 -7.24
C LEU A 54 0.69 5.26 -7.24
N ILE A 55 -0.02 5.90 -6.31
CA ILE A 55 0.08 7.33 -6.03
C ILE A 55 0.80 7.47 -4.69
N LEU A 56 1.88 8.24 -4.66
CA LEU A 56 2.54 8.64 -3.42
C LEU A 56 2.13 10.06 -3.08
N THR A 57 1.58 10.25 -1.88
CA THR A 57 1.17 11.57 -1.40
C THR A 57 2.38 12.43 -1.05
N HIS A 58 3.40 11.82 -0.45
CA HIS A 58 4.70 12.41 -0.11
C HIS A 58 5.73 11.31 0.23
N VAL A 59 6.92 11.70 0.71
CA VAL A 59 8.10 10.81 0.79
C VAL A 59 8.51 10.40 2.21
N TYR A 60 7.63 10.56 3.20
CA TYR A 60 7.93 10.01 4.53
C TYR A 60 7.83 8.47 4.54
N ILE A 61 8.65 7.84 5.38
CA ILE A 61 8.86 6.39 5.38
C ILE A 61 7.56 5.61 5.70
N ASP A 62 6.67 6.21 6.47
CA ASP A 62 5.35 5.70 6.77
C ASP A 62 4.34 5.86 5.63
N HIS A 63 4.76 6.39 4.48
CA HIS A 63 4.01 6.47 3.22
C HIS A 63 4.72 5.78 2.04
N CYS A 64 6.04 5.61 2.08
CA CYS A 64 6.81 5.02 0.97
C CYS A 64 7.67 3.79 1.33
N GLY A 65 7.77 3.45 2.62
CA GLY A 65 8.75 2.49 3.12
C GLY A 65 8.55 1.02 2.70
N ARG A 66 7.37 0.65 2.18
CA ARG A 66 7.09 -0.72 1.67
C ARG A 66 7.13 -0.82 0.14
N ILE A 67 7.41 0.28 -0.58
CA ILE A 67 7.42 0.27 -2.06
C ILE A 67 8.35 -0.81 -2.62
N GLN A 68 9.52 -1.01 -2.02
CA GLN A 68 10.46 -2.04 -2.49
C GLN A 68 9.83 -3.44 -2.43
N CYS A 69 9.18 -3.79 -1.31
CA CYS A 69 8.47 -5.06 -1.16
C CYS A 69 7.29 -5.16 -2.13
N TYR A 70 6.56 -4.06 -2.33
CA TYR A 70 5.48 -4.00 -3.31
C TYR A 70 5.95 -4.28 -4.74
N LEU A 71 7.04 -3.65 -5.17
CA LEU A 71 7.59 -3.83 -6.52
C LEU A 71 8.16 -5.25 -6.72
N TRP A 72 8.81 -5.81 -5.70
CA TRP A 72 9.34 -7.17 -5.76
C TRP A 72 8.25 -8.23 -5.92
N ASN A 73 7.07 -7.98 -5.37
CA ASN A 73 5.92 -8.88 -5.47
C ASN A 73 5.15 -8.75 -6.79
N ARG A 74 5.54 -7.85 -7.70
CA ARG A 74 4.90 -7.76 -9.01
C ARG A 74 5.61 -8.63 -10.04
N PRO A 75 4.87 -9.37 -10.89
CA PRO A 75 5.46 -10.02 -12.05
C PRO A 75 6.15 -8.96 -12.93
N ILE A 76 7.39 -9.26 -13.34
CA ILE A 76 8.09 -8.49 -14.36
C ILE A 76 7.43 -8.86 -15.70
N GLU A 77 6.62 -7.96 -16.24
CA GLU A 77 6.19 -8.01 -17.65
C GLU A 77 7.29 -7.47 -18.58
#